data_AF-A0A1I0A196-F1
#
_entry.id   AF-A0A1I0A196-F1
#
_cell.length_a   1.000
_cell.length_b   1.000
_cell.length_c   1.000
_cell.angle_alpha   90.00
_cell.angle_beta   90.00
_cell.angle_gamma   90.00
#
_symmetry.space_group_name_H-M   'P 1'
#
loop_
_entity.id
_entity.type
_entity.pdbx_description
1 polymer ?
#
loop_
_entity_poly.entity_id
_entity_poly.type
_entity_poly.pdbx_seq_one_letter_code
_entity_poly.pdbx_strand_id
1 'polypeptide(L)'
;MGLGNFISNLFGKEKATASNEPAVEEISTNLYEINTAAFENEVVNSGLPVVVDCFTKTCPPCRKMAPIFEKVAAEYDGKIKFVKMNLKNSPEIAKQFKIIGVPTFLFFRSGDMVTNVVGFVEEDKLKEKLESLLE
;
A
#
# COMPACT_ATOMS: atom_id res chain seq x y z
N MET A 1 25.59 -1.16 5.18
CA MET A 1 25.67 -0.84 3.73
C MET A 1 24.23 -0.69 3.25
N GLY A 2 23.77 0.55 3.19
CA GLY A 2 22.35 0.90 3.16
C GLY A 2 21.73 0.74 1.77
N LEU A 3 20.51 0.22 1.75
CA LEU A 3 19.67 0.04 0.57
C LEU A 3 19.14 1.38 0.00
N GLY A 4 19.41 2.52 0.66
CA GLY A 4 18.87 3.84 0.33
C GLY A 4 19.32 4.43 -1.01
N ASN A 5 20.32 3.86 -1.69
CA ASN A 5 20.90 4.44 -2.92
C ASN A 5 20.33 3.89 -4.24
N PHE A 6 19.32 3.00 -4.20
CA PHE A 6 18.85 2.32 -5.42
C PHE A 6 17.57 2.88 -6.05
N ILE A 7 16.77 3.67 -5.31
CA ILE A 7 15.44 4.08 -5.78
C ILE A 7 15.50 5.35 -6.64
N SER A 8 16.42 6.27 -6.35
CA SER A 8 16.46 7.62 -6.95
C SER A 8 16.81 7.67 -8.44
N ASN A 9 17.26 6.57 -9.04
CA ASN A 9 17.87 6.60 -10.38
C ASN A 9 17.00 6.09 -11.52
N LEU A 10 15.71 5.79 -11.28
CA LEU A 10 14.92 4.99 -12.23
C LEU A 10 13.57 5.57 -12.67
N PHE A 11 13.05 6.60 -12.01
CA PHE A 11 11.71 7.11 -12.30
C PHE A 11 11.74 8.41 -13.12
N GLY A 12 12.14 8.25 -14.37
CA GLY A 12 11.98 9.25 -15.41
C GLY A 12 10.54 9.32 -15.93
N LYS A 13 9.86 10.43 -15.61
CA LYS A 13 8.80 11.15 -16.34
C LYS A 13 7.61 10.39 -16.99
N GLU A 14 6.44 10.81 -16.52
CA GLU A 14 5.17 11.12 -17.23
C GLU A 14 4.00 10.11 -17.28
N LYS A 15 2.94 10.57 -16.57
CA LYS A 15 1.52 10.77 -16.96
C LYS A 15 0.50 9.62 -17.02
N ALA A 16 -0.64 9.95 -16.41
CA ALA A 16 -1.82 9.15 -16.10
C ALA A 16 -2.90 9.16 -17.20
N THR A 17 -3.78 8.16 -17.17
CA THR A 17 -5.19 8.27 -17.64
C THR A 17 -6.05 7.10 -17.15
N ALA A 18 -7.33 7.41 -16.88
CA ALA A 18 -8.34 6.65 -16.14
C ALA A 18 -9.43 5.98 -17.03
N SER A 19 -10.27 5.13 -16.41
CA SER A 19 -11.70 4.74 -16.71
C SER A 19 -11.96 3.27 -16.31
N ASN A 20 -13.11 2.74 -15.83
CA ASN A 20 -14.49 3.17 -15.48
C ASN A 20 -15.14 2.09 -14.54
N GLU A 21 -16.18 2.49 -13.78
CA GLU A 21 -16.97 1.86 -12.66
C GLU A 21 -18.09 0.82 -13.04
N PRO A 22 -18.96 0.22 -12.14
CA PRO A 22 -19.37 0.63 -10.75
C PRO A 22 -19.63 -0.43 -9.63
N ALA A 23 -19.81 0.10 -8.40
CA ALA A 23 -20.65 -0.30 -7.23
C ALA A 23 -20.00 -0.97 -5.98
N VAL A 24 -19.61 -0.17 -4.96
CA VAL A 24 -20.29 -0.04 -3.63
C VAL A 24 -19.69 1.10 -2.77
N GLU A 25 -20.60 1.95 -2.25
CA GLU A 25 -20.65 2.80 -1.03
C GLU A 25 -19.47 3.70 -0.58
N GLU A 26 -19.80 4.99 -0.36
CA GLU A 26 -18.94 6.06 0.18
C GLU A 26 -18.43 5.78 1.61
N ILE A 27 -17.11 5.62 1.80
CA ILE A 27 -16.44 5.82 3.11
C ILE A 27 -15.01 6.41 2.90
N SER A 28 -14.77 7.57 3.52
CA SER A 28 -13.50 8.27 3.81
C SER A 28 -12.44 8.38 2.69
N THR A 29 -12.61 9.45 1.92
CA THR A 29 -11.77 10.27 1.02
C THR A 29 -10.30 9.93 0.67
N ASN A 30 -9.56 9.00 1.28
CA ASN A 30 -8.11 8.84 1.01
C ASN A 30 -7.61 7.41 0.74
N LEU A 31 -8.49 6.44 0.53
CA LEU A 31 -8.09 5.09 0.12
C LEU A 31 -8.26 4.91 -1.40
N TYR A 32 -7.15 4.82 -2.13
CA TYR A 32 -7.15 4.67 -3.59
C TYR A 32 -6.13 3.64 -4.07
N GLU A 33 -6.35 3.12 -5.28
CA GLU A 33 -5.42 2.23 -5.96
C GLU A 33 -4.32 3.05 -6.65
N ILE A 34 -3.06 2.67 -6.41
CA ILE A 34 -1.89 3.20 -7.08
C ILE A 34 -1.24 2.14 -7.96
N ASN A 35 -0.49 2.59 -8.96
CA ASN A 35 0.29 1.73 -9.85
C ASN A 35 1.80 1.95 -9.62
N THR A 36 2.63 1.19 -10.34
CA THR A 36 4.10 1.33 -10.28
C THR A 36 4.58 2.77 -10.50
N ALA A 37 3.95 3.53 -11.42
CA ALA A 37 4.37 4.90 -11.73
C ALA A 37 4.06 5.91 -10.62
N ALA A 38 2.98 5.69 -9.86
CA ALA A 38 2.61 6.55 -8.73
C ALA A 38 3.37 6.18 -7.44
N PHE A 39 3.95 4.99 -7.37
CA PHE A 39 4.56 4.45 -6.14
C PHE A 39 5.57 5.38 -5.49
N GLU A 40 6.49 5.96 -6.27
CA GLU A 40 7.51 6.84 -5.71
C GLU A 40 6.91 8.08 -5.05
N ASN A 41 5.98 8.77 -5.72
CA ASN A 41 5.36 9.97 -5.16
C ASN A 41 4.40 9.66 -4.00
N GLU A 42 3.64 8.57 -4.15
CA GLU A 42 2.57 8.25 -3.21
C GLU A 42 3.09 7.55 -1.94
N VAL A 43 4.20 6.82 -2.04
CA VAL A 43 4.76 5.98 -0.96
C VAL A 43 6.12 6.50 -0.50
N VAL A 44 7.08 6.67 -1.42
CA VAL A 44 8.46 6.98 -1.05
C VAL A 44 8.62 8.44 -0.62
N ASN A 45 8.04 9.37 -1.39
CA ASN A 45 8.09 10.81 -1.13
C ASN A 45 6.93 11.30 -0.24
N SER A 46 6.19 10.37 0.39
CA SER A 46 5.10 10.74 1.28
C SER A 46 5.61 11.42 2.54
N GLY A 47 4.98 12.53 2.91
CA GLY A 47 5.24 13.21 4.19
C GLY A 47 4.65 12.47 5.41
N LEU A 48 3.80 11.47 5.18
CA LEU A 48 3.24 10.59 6.21
C LEU A 48 3.78 9.17 6.05
N PRO A 49 3.85 8.36 7.12
CA PRO A 49 4.01 6.92 6.99
C PRO A 49 2.95 6.34 6.08
N VAL A 50 3.31 5.32 5.29
CA VAL A 50 2.44 4.75 4.26
C VAL A 50 2.32 3.26 4.42
N VAL A 51 1.09 2.75 4.31
CA VAL A 51 0.82 1.32 4.22
C VAL A 51 0.19 0.99 2.88
N VAL A 52 0.78 0.00 2.22
CA VAL A 52 0.39 -0.46 0.89
C VAL A 52 -0.24 -1.85 1.00
N ASP A 53 -1.52 -1.99 0.66
CA ASP A 53 -2.17 -3.29 0.48
C ASP A 53 -1.88 -3.83 -0.92
N CYS A 54 -0.97 -4.80 -1.01
CA CYS A 54 -0.67 -5.52 -2.24
C CYS A 54 -1.63 -6.71 -2.42
N PHE A 55 -2.56 -6.56 -3.36
CA PHE A 55 -3.65 -7.52 -3.58
C PHE A 55 -3.74 -7.97 -5.04
N THR A 56 -4.65 -8.93 -5.29
CA THR A 56 -5.15 -9.24 -6.64
C THR A 56 -6.67 -9.39 -6.61
N LYS A 57 -7.34 -9.07 -7.73
CA LYS A 57 -8.81 -9.12 -7.83
C LYS A 57 -9.43 -10.51 -7.58
N THR A 58 -8.65 -11.58 -7.76
CA THR A 58 -9.12 -12.97 -7.64
C THR A 58 -8.47 -13.66 -6.42
N CYS A 59 -8.65 -13.07 -5.25
CA CYS A 59 -8.03 -13.55 -4.01
C CYS A 59 -9.07 -13.59 -2.87
N PRO A 60 -9.58 -14.78 -2.50
CA PRO A 60 -10.53 -14.92 -1.40
C PRO A 60 -10.09 -14.35 -0.04
N PRO A 61 -8.83 -14.54 0.43
CA PRO A 61 -8.39 -13.93 1.68
C PRO A 61 -8.27 -12.40 1.59
N CYS A 62 -7.94 -11.86 0.40
CA CYS A 62 -7.89 -10.41 0.18
C CYS A 62 -9.26 -9.76 0.37
N ARG A 63 -10.36 -10.42 -0.07
CA ARG A 63 -11.72 -9.90 0.16
C ARG A 63 -12.09 -9.80 1.63
N LYS A 64 -11.53 -10.67 2.49
CA LYS A 64 -11.76 -10.60 3.94
C LYS A 64 -10.95 -9.49 4.59
N MET A 65 -9.75 -9.20 4.07
CA MET A 65 -8.93 -8.09 4.58
C MET A 65 -9.43 -6.73 4.15
N ALA A 66 -10.02 -6.59 2.96
CA ALA A 66 -10.50 -5.31 2.44
C ALA A 66 -11.33 -4.48 3.44
N PRO A 67 -12.41 -5.01 4.07
CA PRO A 67 -13.20 -4.22 5.03
C PRO A 67 -12.44 -3.88 6.31
N ILE A 68 -11.50 -4.75 6.75
CA ILE A 68 -10.64 -4.46 7.91
C ILE A 68 -9.68 -3.33 7.58
N PHE A 69 -9.06 -3.39 6.40
CA PHE A 69 -8.11 -2.38 5.92
C PHE A 69 -8.79 -1.03 5.72
N GLU A 70 -9.99 -1.02 5.14
CA GLU A 70 -10.82 0.18 4.95
C GLU A 70 -11.21 0.82 6.28
N LYS A 71 -11.68 0.02 7.24
CA LYS A 71 -12.01 0.50 8.59
C LYS A 71 -10.79 1.13 9.27
N VAL A 72 -9.66 0.44 9.25
CA VAL A 72 -8.42 0.92 9.88
C VAL A 72 -7.89 2.16 9.16
N ALA A 73 -7.97 2.23 7.83
CA ALA A 73 -7.58 3.41 7.07
C ALA A 73 -8.37 4.66 7.51
N ALA A 74 -9.67 4.51 7.77
CA ALA A 74 -10.50 5.59 8.27
C ALA A 74 -10.11 6.05 9.70
N GLU A 75 -9.74 5.11 10.59
CA GLU A 75 -9.33 5.43 11.96
C GLU A 75 -8.00 6.21 12.04
N TYR A 76 -7.11 6.01 11.06
CA TYR A 76 -5.78 6.61 10.99
C TYR A 76 -5.67 7.73 9.96
N ASP A 77 -6.79 8.22 9.44
CA ASP A 77 -6.83 9.31 8.46
C ASP A 77 -6.05 10.54 8.97
N GLY A 78 -5.24 11.12 8.08
CA GLY A 78 -4.33 12.23 8.41
C GLY A 78 -3.09 11.87 9.24
N LYS A 79 -2.97 10.65 9.78
CA LYS A 79 -1.76 10.18 10.49
C LYS A 79 -0.92 9.23 9.67
N ILE A 80 -1.58 8.28 9.00
CA ILE A 80 -0.96 7.29 8.14
C ILE A 80 -1.73 7.30 6.82
N LYS A 81 -0.98 7.22 5.72
CA LYS A 81 -1.55 7.12 4.38
C LYS A 81 -1.76 5.66 4.02
N PHE A 82 -2.94 5.35 3.48
CA PHE A 82 -3.28 4.00 3.04
C PHE A 82 -3.51 3.98 1.54
N VAL A 83 -2.85 3.06 0.85
CA VAL A 83 -3.00 2.88 -0.59
C VAL A 83 -3.13 1.40 -0.93
N LYS A 84 -3.83 1.10 -2.01
CA LYS A 84 -4.00 -0.27 -2.52
C LYS A 84 -3.18 -0.42 -3.79
N MET A 85 -2.66 -1.60 -4.06
CA MET A 85 -1.94 -1.86 -5.30
C MET A 85 -2.19 -3.28 -5.81
N ASN A 86 -2.66 -3.34 -7.04
CA ASN A 86 -2.92 -4.59 -7.72
C ASN A 86 -1.62 -5.13 -8.36
N LEU A 87 -1.14 -6.26 -7.87
CA LEU A 87 0.12 -6.86 -8.35
C LEU A 87 0.04 -7.38 -9.78
N LYS A 88 -1.16 -7.62 -10.34
CA LYS A 88 -1.30 -7.93 -11.77
C LYS A 88 -0.98 -6.73 -12.66
N ASN A 89 -1.23 -5.52 -12.18
CA ASN A 89 -0.98 -4.28 -12.90
C ASN A 89 0.40 -3.69 -12.59
N SER A 90 1.01 -4.09 -11.46
CA SER A 90 2.30 -3.62 -10.98
C SER A 90 3.28 -4.79 -10.69
N PRO A 91 3.62 -5.64 -11.68
CA PRO A 91 4.47 -6.81 -11.46
C PRO A 91 5.90 -6.46 -11.05
N GLU A 92 6.38 -5.26 -11.37
CA GLU A 92 7.71 -4.77 -10.99
C GLU A 92 7.83 -4.61 -9.49
N ILE A 93 6.79 -4.07 -8.85
CA ILE A 93 6.70 -3.92 -7.39
C ILE A 93 6.71 -5.30 -6.71
N ALA A 94 5.94 -6.26 -7.23
CA ALA A 94 5.95 -7.62 -6.71
C ALA A 94 7.35 -8.23 -6.72
N LYS A 95 8.10 -8.03 -7.81
CA LYS A 95 9.48 -8.50 -7.94
C LYS A 95 10.44 -7.76 -7.00
N GLN A 96 10.32 -6.44 -6.92
CA GLN A 96 11.20 -5.58 -6.12
C GLN A 96 11.11 -5.91 -4.63
N PHE A 97 9.90 -6.03 -4.10
CA PHE A 97 9.66 -6.34 -2.69
C PHE A 97 9.56 -7.85 -2.41
N LYS A 98 9.87 -8.69 -3.41
CA LYS A 98 9.84 -10.16 -3.31
C LYS A 98 8.52 -10.67 -2.74
N ILE A 99 7.40 -10.16 -3.24
CA ILE A 99 6.06 -10.54 -2.81
C ILE A 99 5.73 -11.92 -3.39
N ILE A 100 5.67 -12.92 -2.51
CA ILE A 100 5.43 -14.33 -2.88
C ILE A 100 3.95 -14.72 -2.72
N GLY A 101 3.18 -13.97 -1.91
CA GLY A 101 1.78 -14.26 -1.62
C GLY A 101 0.94 -13.00 -1.43
N VAL A 102 -0.38 -13.16 -1.52
CA VAL A 102 -1.35 -12.08 -1.32
C VAL A 102 -2.43 -12.49 -0.31
N PRO A 103 -2.96 -11.54 0.50
CA PRO A 103 -2.55 -10.13 0.56
C PRO A 103 -1.15 -9.98 1.20
N THR A 104 -0.44 -8.93 0.83
CA THR A 104 0.80 -8.51 1.51
C THR A 104 0.71 -7.04 1.83
N PHE A 105 0.99 -6.66 3.07
CA PHE A 105 1.02 -5.28 3.51
C PHE A 105 2.47 -4.83 3.64
N LEU A 106 2.82 -3.75 2.94
CA LEU A 106 4.13 -3.13 3.03
C LEU A 106 4.02 -1.83 3.84
N PHE A 107 4.93 -1.64 4.78
CA PHE A 107 4.91 -0.51 5.70
C PHE A 107 6.12 0.37 5.44
N PHE A 108 5.89 1.65 5.19
CA PHE A 108 6.91 2.63 4.84
C PHE A 108 6.91 3.79 5.83
N ARG A 109 8.11 4.28 6.14
CA ARG A 109 8.33 5.48 6.94
C ARG A 109 9.51 6.25 6.36
N SER A 110 9.32 7.54 6.10
CA SER A 110 10.36 8.41 5.54
C SER A 110 11.00 7.88 4.24
N GLY A 111 10.20 7.21 3.41
CA GLY A 111 10.63 6.62 2.14
C GLY A 111 11.25 5.24 2.22
N ASP A 112 11.56 4.74 3.42
CA ASP A 112 12.13 3.41 3.62
C ASP A 112 11.06 2.39 4.01
N MET A 113 11.16 1.17 3.46
CA MET A 113 10.32 0.06 3.90
C MET A 113 10.83 -0.45 5.25
N VAL A 114 10.03 -0.30 6.30
CA VAL A 114 10.40 -0.69 7.66
C VAL A 114 10.03 -2.14 7.97
N THR A 115 8.89 -2.60 7.47
CA THR A 115 8.42 -3.97 7.67
C THR A 115 7.41 -4.37 6.60
N ASN A 116 7.11 -5.67 6.53
CA ASN A 116 6.03 -6.21 5.73
C ASN A 116 5.30 -7.31 6.51
N VAL A 117 4.05 -7.54 6.15
CA VAL A 117 3.24 -8.63 6.67
C VAL A 117 2.58 -9.36 5.52
N VAL A 118 2.69 -10.68 5.50
CA VAL A 118 2.14 -11.53 4.44
C VAL A 118 0.96 -12.31 4.99
N GLY A 119 -0.15 -12.31 4.25
CA GLY A 119 -1.36 -13.05 4.57
C GLY A 119 -2.41 -12.22 5.31
N PHE A 120 -3.43 -12.94 5.80
CA PHE A 120 -4.51 -12.35 6.60
C PHE A 120 -4.00 -11.93 7.98
N VAL A 121 -4.43 -10.77 8.44
CA VAL A 121 -4.05 -10.18 9.74
C VAL A 121 -5.31 -9.72 10.45
N GLU A 122 -5.41 -10.00 11.75
CA GLU A 122 -6.51 -9.47 12.55
C GLU A 122 -6.37 -7.96 12.74
N GLU A 123 -7.49 -7.26 12.93
CA GLU A 123 -7.53 -5.80 13.06
C GLU A 123 -6.56 -5.28 14.13
N ASP A 124 -6.57 -5.88 15.32
CA ASP A 124 -5.73 -5.45 16.45
C ASP A 124 -4.23 -5.57 16.14
N LYS A 125 -3.82 -6.64 15.46
CA LYS A 125 -2.42 -6.84 15.05
C LYS A 125 -2.01 -5.89 13.94
N LEU A 126 -2.93 -5.52 13.06
CA LEU A 126 -2.68 -4.50 12.05
C LEU A 126 -2.49 -3.13 12.72
N LYS A 127 -3.33 -2.79 13.71
CA LYS A 127 -3.20 -1.56 14.51
C LYS A 127 -1.88 -1.51 15.27
N GLU A 128 -1.47 -2.58 15.93
CA GLU A 128 -0.17 -2.66 16.62
C GLU A 128 1.00 -2.35 15.68
N LYS A 129 0.99 -2.90 14.46
CA LYS A 129 1.99 -2.60 13.42
C LYS A 129 1.96 -1.13 12.99
N LEU A 130 0.76 -0.53 12.89
CA LEU A 130 0.59 0.86 12.49
C LEU A 130 1.09 1.83 13.55
N GLU A 131 0.80 1.58 14.82
CA GLU A 131 1.30 2.40 15.94
C GLU A 131 2.85 2.43 15.95
N SER A 132 3.51 1.30 15.64
CA SER A 132 4.98 1.27 15.54
C SER A 132 5.56 2.17 14.42
N LEU A 133 4.73 2.63 13.48
CA LEU A 133 5.14 3.62 12.47
C LEU A 133 5.11 5.06 12.99
N LEU A 134 4.33 5.32 14.03
CA LEU A 134 4.08 6.65 14.59
C LEU A 134 5.04 7.00 15.74
N GLU A 135 5.69 6.01 16.35
CA GLU A 135 6.71 6.17 17.39
C GLU A 135 8.03 6.74 16.85
#